data_AF-A0A836F712-F1
#
_entry.id   AF-A0A836F712-F1
#
_cell.length_a   1.000
_cell.length_b   1.000
_cell.length_c   1.000
_cell.angle_alpha   90.00
_cell.angle_beta   90.00
_cell.angle_gamma   90.00
#
_symmetry.space_group_name_H-M   'P 1'
#
loop_
_entity.id
_entity.type
_entity.pdbx_description
1 polymer ?
#
loop_
_entity_poly.entity_id
_entity_poly.type
_entity_poly.pdbx_seq_one_letter_code
_entity_poly.pdbx_strand_id
1 'polypeptide(L)'
;IYVMGLVFEWIKQNGGVEGMQNSARNKSNKIYKVIDGSEGFYVCPVKSDVRSKMNIPFRIENGDEELEKKFLLGATARSMLQLKGHRSVENVIIKIKSQL
;
A
#
# COMPACT_ATOMS: atom_id res chain seq x y z
N ILE A 1 0.18 9.14 -27.30
CA ILE A 1 1.31 8.17 -27.27
C ILE A 1 2.57 8.77 -26.60
N TYR A 2 2.71 10.10 -26.47
CA TYR A 2 3.87 10.75 -25.83
C TYR A 2 4.08 10.42 -24.34
N VAL A 3 3.02 10.36 -23.54
CA VAL A 3 3.08 10.11 -22.09
C VAL A 3 3.71 8.75 -21.75
N MET A 4 3.42 7.71 -22.54
CA MET A 4 4.01 6.38 -22.36
C MET A 4 5.54 6.40 -22.56
N GLY A 5 6.02 7.19 -23.54
CA GLY A 5 7.46 7.36 -23.78
C GLY A 5 8.19 7.94 -22.57
N LEU A 6 7.64 9.02 -21.99
CA LEU A 6 8.17 9.65 -20.79
C LEU A 6 8.18 8.70 -19.59
N VAL A 7 7.14 7.88 -19.42
CA VAL A 7 7.10 6.87 -18.35
C VAL A 7 8.19 5.81 -18.55
N PHE A 8 8.42 5.34 -19.78
CA PHE A 8 9.47 4.37 -20.05
C PHE A 8 10.88 4.95 -19.85
N GLU A 9 11.10 6.20 -20.22
CA GLU A 9 12.36 6.90 -19.94
C GLU A 9 12.60 7.05 -18.43
N TRP A 10 11.57 7.46 -17.69
CA TRP A 10 11.64 7.55 -16.23
C TRP A 10 11.92 6.18 -15.58
N ILE A 11 11.28 5.11 -16.06
CA ILE A 11 11.55 3.74 -15.59
C ILE A 11 13.02 3.37 -15.84
N LYS A 12 13.55 3.65 -17.04
CA LYS A 12 14.97 3.39 -17.36
C LYS A 12 15.91 4.17 -16.43
N GLN A 13 15.63 5.44 -16.16
CA GLN A 13 16.43 6.27 -15.25
C GLN A 13 16.40 5.76 -13.79
N ASN A 14 15.30 5.15 -13.37
CA ASN A 14 15.13 4.60 -12.01
C ASN A 14 15.65 3.15 -11.87
N GLY A 15 16.58 2.73 -12.72
CA GLY A 15 17.18 1.39 -12.68
C GLY A 15 16.33 0.31 -13.36
N GLY A 16 15.43 0.70 -14.26
CA GLY A 16 14.62 -0.22 -15.05
C GLY A 16 13.67 -1.07 -14.19
N VAL A 17 13.38 -2.27 -14.67
CA VAL A 17 12.45 -3.20 -14.00
C VAL A 17 12.98 -3.64 -12.62
N GLU A 18 14.29 -3.88 -12.50
CA GLU A 18 14.88 -4.29 -11.23
C GLU A 18 14.86 -3.17 -10.17
N GLY A 19 15.17 -1.93 -10.57
CA GLY A 19 15.09 -0.78 -9.67
C GLY A 19 13.66 -0.53 -9.17
N MET A 20 12.68 -0.71 -10.05
CA MET A 20 11.26 -0.66 -9.69
C MET A 20 10.87 -1.79 -8.73
N GLN A 21 11.33 -3.01 -8.98
CA GLN A 21 11.07 -4.17 -8.12
C GLN A 21 11.68 -3.99 -6.73
N ASN A 22 12.92 -3.51 -6.63
CA ASN A 22 13.60 -3.24 -5.36
C ASN A 22 12.90 -2.13 -4.58
N SER A 23 12.49 -1.06 -5.27
CA SER A 23 11.73 0.04 -4.67
C SER A 23 10.38 -0.43 -4.12
N ALA A 24 9.63 -1.23 -4.89
CA ALA A 24 8.37 -1.81 -4.45
C ALA A 24 8.57 -2.76 -3.25
N ARG A 25 9.62 -3.59 -3.28
CA ARG A 25 9.99 -4.49 -2.17
C ARG A 25 10.34 -3.72 -0.91
N ASN A 26 11.14 -2.67 -1.01
CA ASN A 26 11.55 -1.88 0.16
C ASN A 26 10.36 -1.13 0.78
N LYS A 27 9.49 -0.55 -0.04
CA LYS A 27 8.28 0.14 0.44
C LYS A 27 7.30 -0.83 1.09
N SER A 28 7.01 -1.95 0.44
CA SER A 28 6.10 -2.97 1.00
C SER A 28 6.65 -3.60 2.27
N ASN A 29 7.95 -3.92 2.32
CA ASN A 29 8.59 -4.46 3.53
C ASN A 29 8.45 -3.51 4.73
N LYS A 30 8.57 -2.19 4.55
CA LYS A 30 8.39 -1.23 5.64
C LYS A 30 6.97 -1.30 6.21
N ILE A 31 5.97 -1.37 5.34
CA ILE A 31 4.57 -1.45 5.75
C ILE A 31 4.28 -2.80 6.42
N TYR A 32 4.73 -3.90 5.83
CA TYR A 32 4.54 -5.23 6.43
C TYR A 32 5.24 -5.37 7.78
N LYS A 33 6.44 -4.79 7.96
CA LYS A 33 7.09 -4.77 9.28
C LYS A 33 6.26 -4.05 10.34
N VAL A 34 5.56 -2.96 9.97
CA VAL A 34 4.65 -2.27 10.90
C VAL A 34 3.43 -3.12 11.19
N ILE A 35 2.86 -3.80 10.19
CA ILE A 35 1.70 -4.69 10.36
C ILE A 35 2.08 -5.87 11.26
N ASP A 36 3.14 -6.60 10.93
CA ASP A 36 3.57 -7.78 11.67
C ASP A 36 4.08 -7.42 13.09
N GLY A 37 4.60 -6.20 13.29
CA GLY A 37 5.05 -5.67 14.59
C GLY A 37 3.96 -4.99 15.43
N SER A 38 2.71 -4.97 14.98
CA SER A 38 1.61 -4.29 15.67
C SER A 38 0.84 -5.16 16.65
N GLU A 39 1.37 -6.34 17.00
CA GLU A 39 0.81 -7.28 17.99
C GLU A 39 -0.69 -7.60 17.78
N GLY A 40 -1.16 -7.58 16.52
CA GLY A 40 -2.55 -7.88 16.15
C GLY A 40 -3.45 -6.65 16.00
N PHE A 41 -2.94 -5.43 16.18
CA PHE A 41 -3.70 -4.21 15.91
C PHE A 41 -3.96 -4.02 14.41
N TYR A 42 -2.94 -4.20 13.56
CA TYR A 42 -3.10 -4.29 12.11
C TYR A 42 -3.02 -5.75 11.66
N VAL A 43 -4.10 -6.26 11.07
CA VAL A 43 -4.19 -7.64 10.61
C VAL A 43 -4.31 -7.68 9.10
N CYS A 44 -3.36 -8.34 8.44
CA CYS A 44 -3.46 -8.64 7.02
C CYS A 44 -4.14 -10.00 6.85
N PRO A 45 -5.32 -10.08 6.19
CA PRO A 45 -6.01 -11.36 5.97
C PRO A 45 -5.33 -12.24 4.90
N VAL A 46 -4.24 -11.77 4.30
CA VAL A 46 -3.51 -12.45 3.22
C VAL A 46 -2.30 -13.19 3.79
N LYS A 47 -2.16 -14.47 3.41
CA LYS A 47 -1.00 -15.32 3.78
C LYS A 47 0.32 -14.66 3.37
N SER A 48 1.34 -14.80 4.20
CA SER A 48 2.67 -14.19 4.03
C SER A 48 3.30 -14.43 2.66
N ASP A 49 3.14 -15.64 2.11
CA ASP A 49 3.80 -16.05 0.86
C ASP A 49 3.21 -15.42 -0.40
N VAL A 50 1.96 -14.94 -0.34
CA VAL A 50 1.23 -14.37 -1.50
C VAL A 50 0.91 -12.88 -1.32
N ARG A 51 1.58 -12.23 -0.38
CA ARG A 51 1.42 -10.80 -0.09
C ARG A 51 1.86 -9.94 -1.29
N SER A 52 0.97 -9.06 -1.75
CA SER A 52 1.27 -8.16 -2.85
C SER A 52 2.20 -7.04 -2.41
N LYS A 53 3.23 -6.77 -3.22
CA LYS A 53 4.18 -5.66 -3.00
C LYS A 53 3.62 -4.30 -3.41
N MET A 54 2.45 -4.28 -4.05
CA MET A 54 1.85 -3.07 -4.61
C MET A 54 0.55 -2.68 -3.93
N ASN A 55 -0.26 -3.66 -3.52
CA ASN A 55 -1.56 -3.44 -2.87
C ASN A 55 -1.60 -4.22 -1.57
N ILE A 56 -1.54 -3.51 -0.44
CA ILE A 56 -1.50 -4.14 0.89
C ILE A 56 -2.87 -3.97 1.55
N PRO A 57 -3.74 -5.00 1.51
CA PRO A 57 -4.98 -4.99 2.28
C PRO A 57 -4.69 -5.32 3.75
N PHE A 58 -5.24 -4.53 4.66
CA PHE A 58 -5.22 -4.82 6.10
C PHE A 58 -6.50 -4.33 6.77
N ARG A 59 -6.74 -4.82 7.98
CA ARG A 59 -7.85 -4.44 8.87
C ARG A 59 -7.28 -3.94 10.20
N ILE A 60 -8.03 -3.09 10.87
CA ILE A 60 -7.69 -2.59 12.21
C ILE A 60 -8.55 -3.33 13.24
N GLU A 61 -7.93 -3.88 14.29
CA GLU A 61 -8.58 -4.63 15.38
C GLU A 61 -9.67 -5.60 14.89
N ASN A 62 -9.32 -6.50 13.96
CA ASN A 62 -10.25 -7.49 13.36
C ASN A 62 -11.48 -6.91 12.63
N GLY A 63 -11.49 -5.62 12.29
CA GLY A 63 -12.57 -4.98 11.53
C GLY A 63 -13.42 -4.01 12.36
N ASP A 64 -12.80 -3.29 13.31
CA ASP A 64 -13.48 -2.21 14.03
C ASP A 64 -13.68 -1.00 13.09
N GLU A 65 -14.93 -0.76 12.70
CA GLU A 65 -15.29 0.32 11.78
C GLU A 65 -14.98 1.73 12.33
N GLU A 66 -15.08 1.94 13.65
CA GLU A 66 -14.86 3.24 14.26
C GLU A 66 -13.37 3.61 14.23
N LEU A 67 -12.50 2.64 14.45
CA LEU A 67 -11.05 2.82 14.29
C LEU A 67 -10.64 2.97 12.83
N GLU A 68 -11.24 2.21 11.91
CA GLU A 68 -10.99 2.37 10.48
C GLU A 68 -11.42 3.77 9.98
N LYS A 69 -12.56 4.29 10.43
CA LYS A 69 -12.98 5.67 10.14
C LYS A 69 -11.98 6.69 10.68
N LYS A 70 -11.54 6.56 11.94
CA LYS A 70 -10.52 7.45 12.53
C LYS A 70 -9.20 7.39 11.77
N PHE A 71 -8.79 6.19 11.34
CA PHE A 71 -7.60 6.01 10.51
C PHE A 71 -7.74 6.71 9.16
N LEU A 72 -8.86 6.54 8.47
CA LEU A 72 -9.12 7.18 7.18
C LEU A 72 -9.16 8.71 7.30
N LEU A 73 -9.75 9.25 8.37
CA LEU A 73 -9.77 10.68 8.66
C LEU A 73 -8.34 11.21 8.89
N GLY A 74 -7.57 10.54 9.75
CA GLY A 74 -6.18 10.90 10.02
C GLY A 74 -5.28 10.79 8.79
N ALA A 75 -5.53 9.81 7.93
CA ALA A 75 -4.78 9.64 6.70
C ALA A 75 -5.15 10.69 5.64
N THR A 76 -6.43 11.04 5.54
CA THR A 76 -6.91 12.14 4.68
C THR A 76 -6.31 13.48 5.11
N ALA A 77 -6.22 13.73 6.42
CA ALA A 77 -5.57 14.93 6.96
C ALA A 77 -4.07 15.01 6.63
N ARG A 78 -3.42 13.87 6.38
CA ARG A 78 -2.01 13.77 5.95
C ARG A 78 -1.86 13.68 4.43
N SER A 79 -2.89 14.02 3.67
CA SER A 79 -2.93 13.92 2.20
C SER A 79 -2.69 12.52 1.65
N MET A 80 -2.88 11.48 2.47
CA MET A 80 -2.84 10.08 2.03
C MET A 80 -4.21 9.69 1.48
N LEU A 81 -4.44 10.03 0.22
CA LEU A 81 -5.69 9.78 -0.49
C LEU A 81 -5.72 8.36 -1.09
N GLN A 82 -6.91 7.78 -1.25
CA GLN A 82 -7.17 6.44 -1.83
C GLN A 82 -6.80 5.23 -0.95
N LEU A 83 -6.89 5.36 0.38
CA LEU A 83 -6.72 4.22 1.31
C LEU A 83 -7.98 3.39 1.51
N LYS A 84 -9.14 3.88 1.09
CA LYS A 84 -10.42 3.17 1.20
C LYS A 84 -10.45 1.99 0.21
N GLY A 85 -10.66 0.78 0.71
CA GLY A 85 -10.80 -0.42 -0.10
C GLY A 85 -12.01 -0.42 -1.02
N HIS A 86 -12.11 -1.43 -1.88
CA HIS A 86 -13.23 -1.61 -2.79
C HIS A 86 -14.55 -1.70 -2.01
N ARG A 87 -15.64 -1.09 -2.51
CA ARG A 87 -16.96 -1.00 -1.84
C ARG A 87 -17.55 -2.33 -1.33
N SER A 88 -17.05 -3.47 -1.80
CA SER A 88 -17.48 -4.82 -1.40
C SER A 88 -16.69 -5.44 -0.25
N VAL A 89 -15.56 -4.85 0.14
CA VAL A 89 -14.69 -5.42 1.17
C VAL A 89 -14.25 -4.30 2.09
N GLU A 90 -14.79 -4.31 3.31
CA GLU A 90 -14.47 -3.40 4.43
C GLU A 90 -13.05 -3.65 4.91
N ASN A 91 -12.08 -3.26 4.07
CA ASN A 91 -10.67 -3.29 4.41
C ASN A 91 -10.01 -1.99 3.96
N VAL A 92 -8.94 -1.61 4.63
CA VAL A 92 -8.05 -0.54 4.19
C VAL A 92 -7.02 -1.11 3.22
N ILE A 93 -6.83 -0.46 2.07
CA ILE A 93 -5.84 -0.89 1.07
C ILE A 93 -4.82 0.22 0.87
N ILE A 94 -3.56 -0.05 1.23
CA ILE A 94 -2.45 0.84 0.85
C ILE A 94 -1.97 0.47 -0.55
N LYS A 95 -2.05 1.44 -1.45
CA LYS A 95 -1.46 1.33 -2.80
C LYS A 95 -0.09 1.99 -2.80
N ILE A 96 0.94 1.17 -2.99
CA ILE A 96 2.31 1.65 -3.12
C ILE A 96 2.52 2.05 -4.57
N LYS A 97 2.18 3.30 -4.91
CA LYS A 97 2.53 3.90 -6.19
C LYS A 97 3.79 4.74 -6.04
N SER A 98 4.65 4.73 -7.05
CA SER A 98 5.65 5.79 -7.17
C SER A 98 4.91 7.07 -7.56
N GLN A 99 5.13 8.15 -6.81
CA GLN A 99 4.74 9.48 -7.28
C GLN A 99 5.68 9.78 -8.45
N LEU A 100 5.07 9.98 -9.62
CA LEU A 100 5.71 10.57 -10.79
C LEU A 100 5.66 12.09 -10.64
#